data_AF-A0A6B2UNF9-F1
#
_entry.id   AF-A0A6B2UNF9-F1
#
_cell.length_a   1.000
_cell.length_b   1.000
_cell.length_c   1.000
_cell.angle_alpha   90.00
_cell.angle_beta   90.00
_cell.angle_gamma   90.00
#
_symmetry.space_group_name_H-M   'P 1'
#
loop_
_entity.id
_entity.type
_entity.pdbx_description
1 polymer ?
#
loop_
_entity_poly.entity_id
_entity_poly.type
_entity_poly.pdbx_seq_one_letter_code
_entity_poly.pdbx_strand_id
1 'polypeptide(L)'
;MPAPAVAADSAGPEPVPLPDTERAEVVRAWLTGGKGVKAAAAEALHGTDEDIRTFLDVTLPRQTVDDNRVAIVASLDRAGRGLRRDAVAALDEGDAAIAAFLKEGFVPAIVEDLQVATATVASTGGRAVVRDANTALDSGTDPALGAFLTDKQFSARLEDTRVQVSAMLTTGGPEVRKYADRALSGSADDVEWFIETGQHIARARDQESATIEELVAVVEREGARAESETNLAVEAGARAETAAQKAKEAAEKAASEAAAAQKDVQKSAAAARKASGAAKSAADAARNAINASNAAVQASR
;
A
#
# COMPACT_ATOMS: atom_id res chain seq x y z
N MET A 1 3.86 31.74 -15.35
CA MET A 1 3.47 31.05 -16.61
C MET A 1 4.73 30.86 -17.44
N PRO A 2 5.52 29.79 -17.21
CA PRO A 2 6.61 29.44 -18.11
C PRO A 2 6.06 28.66 -19.32
N ALA A 3 6.51 29.02 -20.51
CA ALA A 3 6.12 28.43 -21.78
C ALA A 3 6.60 26.96 -21.89
N PRO A 4 5.91 26.09 -22.62
CA PRO A 4 6.37 24.72 -22.85
C PRO A 4 7.58 24.75 -23.77
N ALA A 5 8.66 24.09 -23.35
CA ALA A 5 9.79 23.77 -24.21
C ALA A 5 9.32 22.73 -25.22
N VAL A 6 9.13 23.17 -26.47
CA VAL A 6 8.89 22.28 -27.60
C VAL A 6 10.19 21.49 -27.78
N ALA A 7 10.15 20.19 -27.55
CA ALA A 7 11.27 19.31 -27.85
C ALA A 7 11.55 19.45 -29.35
N ALA A 8 12.74 19.98 -29.65
CA ALA A 8 13.26 19.99 -31.01
C ALA A 8 13.28 18.53 -31.49
N ASP A 9 12.53 18.29 -32.55
CA ASP A 9 12.60 17.10 -33.38
C ASP A 9 14.09 16.78 -33.60
N SER A 10 14.58 15.71 -32.99
CA SER A 10 15.96 15.26 -33.18
C SER A 10 16.04 14.60 -34.55
N ALA A 11 15.99 15.44 -35.59
CA ALA A 11 16.52 15.10 -36.89
C ALA A 11 17.97 14.66 -36.64
N GLY A 12 18.28 13.41 -36.99
CA GLY A 12 19.64 12.92 -37.00
C GLY A 12 20.56 13.85 -37.80
N PRO A 13 21.89 13.69 -37.69
CA PRO A 13 22.83 14.55 -38.41
C PRO A 13 22.44 14.64 -39.89
N GLU A 14 22.30 15.87 -40.40
CA GLU A 14 21.97 16.10 -41.80
C GLU A 14 22.95 15.28 -42.67
N PRO A 15 22.45 14.54 -43.68
CA PRO A 15 23.31 13.73 -44.53
C PRO A 15 24.37 14.63 -45.17
N VAL A 16 25.65 14.29 -44.99
CA VAL A 16 26.74 14.99 -45.67
C VAL A 16 26.43 14.97 -47.17
N PRO A 17 26.28 16.13 -47.85
CA PRO A 17 25.99 16.16 -49.27
C PRO A 17 27.22 15.62 -50.02
N LEU A 18 27.10 14.40 -50.52
CA LEU A 18 28.13 13.71 -51.28
C LEU A 18 27.89 13.92 -52.79
N PRO A 19 28.95 14.08 -53.60
CA PRO A 19 28.82 14.20 -55.04
C PRO A 19 28.30 12.90 -55.67
N ASP A 20 27.71 12.99 -56.86
CA ASP A 20 27.25 11.81 -57.60
C ASP A 20 28.42 11.11 -58.30
N THR A 21 29.17 10.32 -57.54
CA THR A 21 30.36 9.58 -58.01
C THR A 21 30.41 8.19 -57.37
N GLU A 22 30.99 7.20 -58.06
CA GLU A 22 31.16 5.84 -57.54
C GLU A 22 31.83 5.85 -56.14
N ARG A 23 32.89 6.65 -55.96
CA ARG A 23 33.58 6.79 -54.67
C ARG A 23 32.67 7.34 -53.57
N ALA A 24 31.77 8.27 -53.89
CA ALA A 24 30.80 8.78 -52.94
C ALA A 24 29.73 7.76 -52.56
N GLU A 25 29.36 6.84 -53.47
CA GLU A 25 28.47 5.73 -53.14
C GLU A 25 29.12 4.75 -52.14
N VAL A 26 30.42 4.47 -52.31
CA VAL A 26 31.18 3.68 -51.32
C VAL A 26 31.25 4.39 -49.97
N VAL A 27 31.46 5.70 -49.94
CA VAL A 27 31.38 6.49 -48.69
C VAL A 27 29.99 6.40 -48.06
N ARG A 28 28.92 6.45 -48.86
CA ARG A 28 27.54 6.30 -48.36
C ARG A 28 27.35 4.92 -47.72
N ALA A 29 27.78 3.85 -48.38
CA ALA A 29 27.76 2.50 -47.84
C ALA A 29 28.60 2.36 -46.56
N TRP A 30 29.75 3.04 -46.48
CA TRP A 30 30.58 3.10 -45.27
C TRP A 30 29.90 3.85 -44.11
N LEU A 31 29.04 4.83 -44.37
CA LEU A 31 28.32 5.57 -43.34
C LEU A 31 27.09 4.80 -42.84
N THR A 32 26.29 4.26 -43.77
CA THR A 32 24.96 3.70 -43.47
C THR A 32 24.91 2.18 -43.40
N GLY A 33 25.90 1.48 -43.93
CA GLY A 33 25.92 0.02 -44.01
C GLY A 33 26.06 -0.68 -42.65
N GLY A 34 25.81 -1.99 -42.67
CA GLY A 34 26.10 -2.87 -41.55
C GLY A 34 27.61 -3.07 -41.34
N LYS A 35 27.99 -3.86 -40.34
CA LYS A 35 29.39 -4.02 -39.93
C LYS A 35 30.26 -4.57 -41.07
N GLY A 36 29.76 -5.55 -41.83
CA GLY A 36 30.43 -6.15 -42.97
C GLY A 36 30.56 -5.21 -44.15
N VAL A 37 29.50 -4.45 -44.48
CA VAL A 37 29.50 -3.43 -45.54
C VAL A 37 30.49 -2.31 -45.21
N LYS A 38 30.50 -1.83 -43.95
CA LYS A 38 31.43 -0.78 -43.51
C LYS A 38 32.88 -1.20 -43.62
N ALA A 39 33.22 -2.42 -43.18
CA ALA A 39 34.59 -2.92 -43.29
C ALA A 39 35.05 -3.01 -44.75
N ALA A 40 34.21 -3.58 -45.63
CA ALA A 40 34.52 -3.73 -47.05
C ALA A 40 34.58 -2.38 -47.79
N ALA A 41 33.73 -1.42 -47.43
CA ALA A 41 33.74 -0.09 -48.01
C ALA A 41 35.01 0.67 -47.64
N ALA A 42 35.48 0.55 -46.38
CA ALA A 42 36.74 1.16 -45.95
C ALA A 42 37.93 0.61 -46.73
N GLU A 43 37.99 -0.71 -46.96
CA GLU A 43 39.02 -1.35 -47.76
C GLU A 43 39.01 -0.84 -49.22
N ALA A 44 37.83 -0.78 -49.86
CA ALA A 44 37.68 -0.27 -51.22
C ALA A 44 38.09 1.22 -51.35
N LEU A 45 37.83 2.05 -50.34
CA LEU A 45 38.21 3.47 -50.34
C LEU A 45 39.73 3.69 -50.27
N HIS A 46 40.48 2.75 -49.71
CA HIS A 46 41.95 2.74 -49.71
C HIS A 46 42.55 2.19 -51.02
N GLY A 47 41.73 1.58 -51.87
CA GLY A 47 42.13 0.95 -53.12
C GLY A 47 42.04 1.86 -54.34
N THR A 48 42.09 1.20 -55.49
CA THR A 48 41.99 1.77 -56.83
C THR A 48 40.53 1.99 -57.24
N ASP A 49 40.32 2.68 -58.37
CA ASP A 49 38.96 2.82 -58.91
C ASP A 49 38.37 1.48 -59.39
N GLU A 50 39.22 0.47 -59.69
CA GLU A 50 38.76 -0.90 -59.95
C GLU A 50 38.23 -1.59 -58.67
N ASP A 51 38.86 -1.33 -57.52
CA ASP A 51 38.39 -1.83 -56.22
C ASP A 51 37.06 -1.18 -55.83
N ILE A 52 36.86 0.10 -56.18
CA ILE A 52 35.58 0.80 -56.00
C ILE A 52 34.48 0.13 -56.82
N ARG A 53 34.70 -0.13 -58.11
CA ARG A 53 33.70 -0.80 -58.96
C ARG A 53 33.42 -2.21 -58.49
N THR A 54 34.46 -2.97 -58.16
CA THR A 54 34.33 -4.32 -57.61
C THR A 54 33.53 -4.33 -56.31
N PHE A 55 33.76 -3.33 -55.45
CA PHE A 55 32.96 -3.19 -54.24
C PHE A 55 31.49 -2.95 -54.55
N LEU A 56 31.16 -1.98 -55.42
CA LEU A 56 29.78 -1.64 -55.75
C LEU A 56 29.03 -2.79 -56.42
N ASP A 57 29.66 -3.45 -57.39
CA ASP A 57 29.01 -4.47 -58.22
C ASP A 57 28.92 -5.85 -57.55
N VAL A 58 29.89 -6.20 -56.71
CA VAL A 58 30.04 -7.57 -56.18
C VAL A 58 30.01 -7.60 -54.67
N THR A 59 30.87 -6.82 -54.00
CA THR A 59 31.05 -6.95 -52.55
C THR A 59 29.88 -6.38 -51.77
N LEU A 60 29.35 -5.23 -52.18
CA LEU A 60 28.27 -4.54 -51.49
C LEU A 60 26.98 -5.37 -51.43
N PRO A 61 26.47 -5.97 -52.54
CA PRO A 61 25.33 -6.89 -52.48
C PRO A 61 25.55 -8.06 -51.52
N ARG A 62 26.74 -8.70 -51.59
CA ARG A 62 27.05 -9.87 -50.75
C ARG A 62 27.11 -9.52 -49.26
N GLN A 63 27.85 -8.47 -48.90
CA GLN A 63 27.99 -8.04 -47.51
C GLN A 63 26.67 -7.53 -46.94
N THR A 64 25.81 -6.93 -47.77
CA THR A 64 24.47 -6.48 -47.34
C THR A 64 23.61 -7.68 -46.92
N VAL A 65 23.66 -8.79 -47.66
CA VAL A 65 22.95 -10.03 -47.29
C VAL A 65 23.43 -10.57 -45.95
N ASP A 66 24.75 -10.66 -45.76
CA ASP A 66 25.35 -11.16 -44.51
C ASP A 66 24.98 -10.26 -43.32
N ASP A 67 25.09 -8.94 -43.48
CA ASP A 67 24.71 -7.98 -42.45
C ASP A 67 23.22 -8.04 -42.11
N ASN A 68 22.35 -8.20 -43.12
CA ASN A 68 20.91 -8.33 -42.92
C ASN A 68 20.56 -9.60 -42.11
N ARG A 69 21.19 -10.74 -42.42
CA ARG A 69 21.02 -12.00 -41.66
C ARG A 69 21.42 -11.81 -40.20
N VAL A 70 22.58 -11.19 -39.97
CA VAL A 70 23.06 -10.90 -38.61
C VAL A 70 22.11 -9.96 -37.87
N ALA A 71 21.58 -8.93 -38.54
CA ALA A 71 20.64 -7.98 -37.94
C ALA A 71 19.36 -8.66 -37.46
N ILE A 72 18.78 -9.56 -38.27
CA ILE A 72 17.59 -10.32 -37.85
C ILE A 72 17.93 -11.21 -36.66
N VAL A 73 18.98 -12.04 -36.75
CA VAL A 73 19.35 -12.98 -35.68
C VAL A 73 19.63 -12.25 -34.35
N ALA A 74 20.30 -11.09 -34.40
CA ALA A 74 20.59 -10.27 -33.23
C ALA A 74 19.37 -9.55 -32.62
N SER A 75 18.22 -9.56 -33.29
CA SER A 75 16.96 -8.99 -32.77
C SER A 75 16.02 -10.04 -32.16
N LEU A 76 16.21 -11.34 -32.45
CA LEU A 76 15.31 -12.42 -32.01
C LEU A 76 15.19 -12.57 -30.48
N ASP A 77 16.21 -12.15 -29.74
CA ASP A 77 16.27 -12.23 -28.27
C ASP A 77 15.32 -11.25 -27.60
N ARG A 78 15.13 -10.07 -28.21
CA ARG A 78 14.28 -8.98 -27.74
C ARG A 78 12.94 -8.92 -28.47
N ALA A 79 12.81 -9.65 -29.57
CA ALA A 79 11.58 -9.73 -30.34
C ALA A 79 10.44 -10.39 -29.52
N GLY A 80 9.23 -9.83 -29.67
CA GLY A 80 8.02 -10.48 -29.21
C GLY A 80 7.69 -11.72 -30.06
N ARG A 81 6.55 -12.35 -29.78
CA ARG A 81 6.20 -13.64 -30.39
C ARG A 81 5.92 -13.47 -31.89
N GLY A 82 5.17 -12.46 -32.27
CA GLY A 82 4.83 -12.15 -33.66
C GLY A 82 6.09 -11.79 -34.44
N LEU A 83 6.89 -10.85 -33.93
CA LEU A 83 8.12 -10.42 -34.58
C LEU A 83 9.12 -11.58 -34.74
N ARG A 84 9.27 -12.45 -33.73
CA ARG A 84 10.14 -13.63 -33.83
C ARG A 84 9.64 -14.63 -34.88
N ARG A 85 8.32 -14.87 -34.95
CA ARG A 85 7.71 -15.77 -35.94
C ARG A 85 8.04 -15.31 -37.35
N ASP A 86 7.80 -14.03 -37.65
CA ASP A 86 7.93 -13.49 -39.00
C ASP A 86 9.41 -13.29 -39.39
N ALA A 87 10.26 -12.92 -38.43
CA ALA A 87 11.71 -12.89 -38.61
C ALA A 87 12.30 -14.26 -38.97
N VAL A 88 11.86 -15.33 -38.29
CA VAL A 88 12.31 -16.71 -38.60
C VAL A 88 11.81 -17.15 -39.96
N ALA A 89 10.55 -16.87 -40.32
CA ALA A 89 10.02 -17.17 -41.64
C ALA A 89 10.84 -16.50 -42.76
N ALA A 90 11.22 -15.23 -42.58
CA ALA A 90 12.08 -14.52 -43.53
C ALA A 90 13.47 -15.16 -43.67
N LEU A 91 14.08 -15.60 -42.55
CA LEU A 91 15.37 -16.29 -42.55
C LEU A 91 15.31 -17.63 -43.31
N ASP A 92 14.21 -18.36 -43.18
CA ASP A 92 13.98 -19.65 -43.83
C ASP A 92 13.70 -19.50 -45.34
N GLU A 93 13.06 -18.41 -45.76
CA GLU A 93 12.70 -18.14 -47.16
C GLU A 93 13.88 -17.60 -47.99
N GLY A 94 14.85 -16.92 -47.36
CA GLY A 94 16.11 -16.52 -47.97
C GLY A 94 16.28 -15.02 -48.17
N ASP A 95 17.34 -14.63 -48.90
CA ASP A 95 17.88 -13.26 -48.86
C ASP A 95 16.89 -12.17 -49.32
N ALA A 96 16.05 -12.47 -50.30
CA ALA A 96 15.02 -11.53 -50.77
C ALA A 96 13.94 -11.30 -49.71
N ALA A 97 13.52 -12.34 -48.99
CA ALA A 97 12.54 -12.25 -47.91
C ALA A 97 13.10 -11.52 -46.69
N ILE A 98 14.37 -11.77 -46.35
CA ILE A 98 15.11 -11.04 -45.30
C ILE A 98 15.13 -9.53 -45.61
N ALA A 99 15.47 -9.16 -46.85
CA ALA A 99 15.52 -7.75 -47.25
C ALA A 99 14.12 -7.10 -47.23
N ALA A 100 13.08 -7.80 -47.69
CA ALA A 100 11.70 -7.32 -47.63
C ALA A 100 11.20 -7.15 -46.20
N PHE A 101 11.54 -8.09 -45.32
CA PHE A 101 11.22 -8.05 -43.90
C PHE A 101 11.86 -6.83 -43.22
N LEU A 102 13.18 -6.64 -43.39
CA LEU A 102 13.91 -5.51 -42.79
C LEU A 102 13.49 -4.15 -43.35
N LYS A 103 12.99 -4.10 -44.59
CA LYS A 103 12.50 -2.86 -45.18
C LYS A 103 11.24 -2.38 -44.47
N GLU A 104 10.18 -3.19 -44.48
CA GLU A 104 8.87 -2.82 -43.90
C GLU A 104 8.08 -4.04 -43.37
N GLY A 105 8.46 -5.27 -43.73
CA GLY A 105 7.69 -6.48 -43.37
C GLY A 105 7.62 -6.78 -41.87
N PHE A 106 8.50 -6.19 -41.05
CA PHE A 106 8.46 -6.32 -39.60
C PHE A 106 7.35 -5.49 -38.92
N VAL A 107 6.84 -4.44 -39.58
CA VAL A 107 5.93 -3.46 -38.96
C VAL A 107 4.63 -4.11 -38.44
N PRO A 108 3.92 -4.96 -39.21
CA PRO A 108 2.72 -5.63 -38.71
C PRO A 108 3.00 -6.52 -37.49
N ALA A 109 4.17 -7.16 -37.46
CA ALA A 109 4.56 -8.07 -36.38
C ALA A 109 4.84 -7.30 -35.06
N ILE A 110 5.42 -6.10 -35.16
CA ILE A 110 5.55 -5.19 -34.00
C ILE A 110 4.17 -4.78 -33.48
N VAL A 111 3.25 -4.40 -34.36
CA VAL A 111 1.89 -4.00 -33.96
C VAL A 111 1.17 -5.17 -33.26
N GLU A 112 1.28 -6.39 -33.78
CA GLU A 112 0.74 -7.60 -33.14
C GLU A 112 1.31 -7.78 -31.72
N ASP A 113 2.62 -7.68 -31.56
CA ASP A 113 3.28 -7.82 -30.25
C ASP A 113 2.86 -6.72 -29.26
N LEU A 114 2.72 -5.47 -29.72
CA LEU A 114 2.25 -4.35 -28.90
C LEU A 114 0.78 -4.50 -28.50
N GLN A 115 -0.08 -5.02 -29.38
CA GLN A 115 -1.47 -5.34 -29.04
C GLN A 115 -1.53 -6.41 -27.94
N VAL A 116 -0.72 -7.47 -28.04
CA VAL A 116 -0.64 -8.50 -27.00
C VAL A 116 -0.14 -7.94 -25.67
N ALA A 117 0.91 -7.11 -25.69
CA ALA A 117 1.43 -6.45 -24.49
C ALA A 117 0.37 -5.53 -23.85
N THR A 118 -0.35 -4.75 -24.67
CA THR A 118 -1.43 -3.86 -24.21
C THR A 118 -2.58 -4.65 -23.60
N ALA A 119 -3.03 -5.73 -24.24
CA ALA A 119 -4.07 -6.61 -23.71
C ALA A 119 -3.65 -7.28 -22.39
N THR A 120 -2.37 -7.64 -22.27
CA THR A 120 -1.81 -8.21 -21.03
C THR A 120 -1.89 -7.19 -19.89
N VAL A 121 -1.47 -5.93 -20.13
CA VAL A 121 -1.59 -4.84 -19.14
C VAL A 121 -3.05 -4.60 -18.75
N ALA A 122 -3.97 -4.61 -19.71
CA ALA A 122 -5.40 -4.46 -19.45
C ALA A 122 -5.94 -5.58 -18.54
N SER A 123 -5.50 -6.82 -18.75
CA SER A 123 -6.02 -7.99 -18.01
C SER A 123 -5.77 -7.95 -16.50
N THR A 124 -4.71 -7.28 -16.06
CA THR A 124 -4.35 -7.10 -14.65
C THR A 124 -4.61 -5.67 -14.16
N GLY A 125 -5.12 -4.79 -15.01
CA GLY A 125 -5.32 -3.38 -14.74
C GLY A 125 -6.62 -3.08 -14.01
N GLY A 126 -6.67 -1.91 -13.36
CA GLY A 126 -7.92 -1.35 -12.86
C GLY A 126 -8.77 -0.76 -13.98
N ARG A 127 -9.87 -0.10 -13.61
CA ARG A 127 -10.88 0.38 -14.56
C ARG A 127 -10.33 1.44 -15.51
N ALA A 128 -9.53 2.38 -15.01
CA ALA A 128 -8.90 3.41 -15.83
C ALA A 128 -7.86 2.79 -16.77
N VAL A 129 -7.03 1.85 -16.27
CA VAL A 129 -6.06 1.13 -17.11
C VAL A 129 -6.76 0.38 -18.26
N VAL A 130 -7.84 -0.35 -17.96
CA VAL A 130 -8.62 -1.08 -18.97
C VAL A 130 -9.23 -0.12 -20.00
N ARG A 131 -9.79 1.02 -19.55
CA ARG A 131 -10.34 2.06 -20.45
C ARG A 131 -9.29 2.56 -21.44
N ASP A 132 -8.12 2.92 -20.95
CA ASP A 132 -7.07 3.53 -21.76
C ASP A 132 -6.38 2.48 -22.66
N ALA A 133 -6.24 1.24 -22.17
CA ALA A 133 -5.75 0.12 -22.96
C ALA A 133 -6.68 -0.18 -24.14
N ASN A 134 -7.99 -0.26 -23.89
CA ASN A 134 -8.99 -0.51 -24.95
C ASN A 134 -8.98 0.62 -25.98
N THR A 135 -8.82 1.87 -25.55
CA THR A 135 -8.68 3.00 -26.48
C THR A 135 -7.47 2.84 -27.41
N ALA A 136 -6.34 2.34 -26.89
CA ALA A 136 -5.15 2.06 -27.70
C ALA A 136 -5.35 0.84 -28.63
N LEU A 137 -5.98 -0.23 -28.14
CA LEU A 137 -6.31 -1.43 -28.91
C LEU A 137 -7.28 -1.12 -30.06
N ASP A 138 -8.32 -0.31 -29.80
CA ASP A 138 -9.30 0.11 -30.80
C ASP A 138 -8.67 0.96 -31.90
N SER A 139 -7.66 1.77 -31.57
CA SER A 139 -6.86 2.47 -32.58
C SER A 139 -6.00 1.48 -33.39
N GLY A 140 -5.41 0.48 -32.72
CA GLY A 140 -4.61 -0.56 -33.35
C GLY A 140 -3.31 -0.07 -34.02
N THR A 141 -2.90 1.18 -33.78
CA THR A 141 -1.71 1.78 -34.38
C THR A 141 -0.50 1.68 -33.45
N ASP A 142 0.70 1.50 -34.03
CA ASP A 142 1.96 1.47 -33.28
C ASP A 142 2.14 2.69 -32.34
N PRO A 143 1.94 3.96 -32.79
CA PRO A 143 2.04 5.10 -31.89
C PRO A 143 1.04 5.09 -30.73
N ALA A 144 -0.19 4.62 -30.94
CA ALA A 144 -1.21 4.57 -29.89
C ALA A 144 -0.90 3.50 -28.83
N LEU A 145 -0.50 2.31 -29.28
CA LEU A 145 -0.12 1.20 -28.41
C LEU A 145 1.17 1.52 -27.64
N GLY A 146 2.17 2.07 -28.34
CA GLY A 146 3.42 2.54 -27.74
C GLY A 146 3.17 3.58 -26.66
N ALA A 147 2.44 4.66 -26.96
CA ALA A 147 2.14 5.70 -25.99
C ALA A 147 1.35 5.20 -24.76
N PHE A 148 0.49 4.19 -24.94
CA PHE A 148 -0.16 3.55 -23.80
C PHE A 148 0.83 2.79 -22.92
N LEU A 149 1.68 1.96 -23.53
CA LEU A 149 2.67 1.13 -22.84
C LEU A 149 3.82 1.93 -22.24
N THR A 150 4.18 3.11 -22.75
CA THR A 150 5.27 3.91 -22.19
C THR A 150 4.79 4.91 -21.16
N ASP A 151 3.58 5.46 -21.32
CA ASP A 151 3.16 6.63 -20.55
C ASP A 151 1.74 6.50 -19.96
N LYS A 152 0.72 6.31 -20.80
CA LYS A 152 -0.68 6.45 -20.33
C LYS A 152 -1.06 5.42 -19.27
N GLN A 153 -0.51 4.20 -19.34
CA GLN A 153 -0.81 3.16 -18.35
C GLN A 153 -0.45 3.57 -16.92
N PHE A 154 0.57 4.40 -16.72
CA PHE A 154 1.02 4.82 -15.39
C PHE A 154 0.07 5.87 -14.79
N SER A 155 -0.35 6.84 -15.60
CA SER A 155 -1.38 7.81 -15.21
C SER A 155 -2.71 7.13 -14.88
N ALA A 156 -3.10 6.14 -15.68
CA ALA A 156 -4.31 5.36 -15.46
C ALA A 156 -4.24 4.52 -14.17
N ARG A 157 -3.09 3.89 -13.86
CA ARG A 157 -2.88 3.21 -12.58
C ARG A 157 -2.98 4.17 -11.40
N LEU A 158 -2.44 5.37 -11.52
CA LEU A 158 -2.56 6.39 -10.47
C LEU A 158 -4.01 6.81 -10.27
N GLU A 159 -4.80 6.96 -11.34
CA GLU A 159 -6.25 7.21 -11.26
C GLU A 159 -6.96 6.10 -10.47
N ASP A 160 -6.74 4.83 -10.85
CA ASP A 160 -7.31 3.67 -10.17
C ASP A 160 -6.90 3.62 -8.67
N THR A 161 -5.63 3.92 -8.38
CA THR A 161 -5.11 3.92 -7.00
C THR A 161 -5.72 5.04 -6.17
N ARG A 162 -5.88 6.25 -6.73
CA ARG A 162 -6.57 7.36 -6.05
C ARG A 162 -8.03 7.03 -5.75
N VAL A 163 -8.72 6.32 -6.65
CA VAL A 163 -10.07 5.82 -6.39
C VAL A 163 -10.08 4.84 -5.22
N GLN A 164 -9.12 3.91 -5.16
CA GLN A 164 -8.98 2.97 -4.05
C GLN A 164 -8.74 3.70 -2.72
N VAL A 165 -7.84 4.69 -2.68
CA VAL A 165 -7.59 5.50 -1.48
C VAL A 165 -8.84 6.28 -1.06
N SER A 166 -9.57 6.85 -2.03
CA SER A 166 -10.82 7.57 -1.76
C SER A 166 -11.89 6.66 -1.12
N ALA A 167 -11.98 5.40 -1.57
CA ALA A 167 -12.86 4.41 -0.94
C ALA A 167 -12.46 4.15 0.52
N MET A 168 -11.16 4.00 0.81
CA MET A 168 -10.64 3.84 2.18
C MET A 168 -10.92 5.07 3.06
N LEU A 169 -11.01 6.27 2.48
CA LEU A 169 -11.37 7.48 3.19
C LEU A 169 -12.83 7.46 3.67
N THR A 170 -13.70 6.72 2.99
CA THR A 170 -15.11 6.57 3.38
C THR A 170 -15.32 5.45 4.40
N THR A 171 -14.59 4.33 4.27
CA THR A 171 -14.82 3.13 5.08
C THR A 171 -13.79 2.91 6.20
N GLY A 172 -12.68 3.65 6.21
CA GLY A 172 -11.59 3.49 7.16
C GLY A 172 -11.88 4.08 8.54
N GLY A 173 -11.10 3.63 9.54
CA GLY A 173 -11.09 4.24 10.88
C GLY A 173 -10.47 5.65 10.87
N PRO A 174 -10.54 6.38 12.00
CA PRO A 174 -10.05 7.76 12.10
C PRO A 174 -8.63 7.99 11.55
N GLU A 175 -7.67 7.15 11.91
CA GLU A 175 -6.29 7.29 11.46
C GLU A 175 -6.13 6.88 9.99
N VAL A 176 -6.82 5.82 9.53
CA VAL A 176 -6.82 5.46 8.09
C VAL A 176 -7.32 6.62 7.24
N ARG A 177 -8.41 7.28 7.66
CA ARG A 177 -8.97 8.44 6.96
C ARG A 177 -8.00 9.61 6.89
N LYS A 178 -7.35 9.92 8.01
CA LYS A 178 -6.33 10.98 8.08
C LYS A 178 -5.13 10.71 7.17
N TYR A 179 -4.65 9.47 7.12
CA TYR A 179 -3.53 9.11 6.25
C TYR A 179 -3.95 9.09 4.77
N ALA A 180 -5.14 8.60 4.46
CA ALA A 180 -5.71 8.62 3.11
C ALA A 180 -5.89 10.06 2.59
N ASP A 181 -6.42 10.96 3.42
CA ASP A 181 -6.61 12.38 3.08
C ASP A 181 -5.28 13.08 2.75
N ARG A 182 -4.26 12.83 3.58
CA ARG A 182 -2.90 13.33 3.33
C ARG A 182 -2.34 12.79 2.00
N ALA A 183 -2.54 11.51 1.73
CA ALA A 183 -2.06 10.88 0.50
C ALA A 183 -2.74 11.48 -0.75
N LEU A 184 -4.06 11.66 -0.73
CA LEU A 184 -4.82 12.25 -1.84
C LEU A 184 -4.47 13.72 -2.08
N SER A 185 -4.08 14.44 -1.04
CA SER A 185 -3.62 15.83 -1.11
C SER A 185 -2.16 15.97 -1.57
N GLY A 186 -1.45 14.85 -1.73
CA GLY A 186 -0.02 14.81 -2.06
C GLY A 186 0.28 14.44 -3.52
N SER A 187 1.50 13.96 -3.71
CA SER A 187 2.06 13.47 -4.97
C SER A 187 1.59 12.05 -5.32
N ALA A 188 2.03 11.53 -6.48
CA ALA A 188 1.78 10.14 -6.84
C ALA A 188 2.46 9.17 -5.84
N ASP A 189 3.69 9.48 -5.44
CA ASP A 189 4.47 8.70 -4.48
C ASP A 189 3.77 8.64 -3.11
N ASP A 190 3.09 9.72 -2.68
CA ASP A 190 2.33 9.72 -1.43
C ASP A 190 1.13 8.76 -1.46
N VAL A 191 0.45 8.69 -2.61
CA VAL A 191 -0.67 7.76 -2.85
C VAL A 191 -0.17 6.31 -2.85
N GLU A 192 0.93 6.04 -3.55
CA GLU A 192 1.53 4.71 -3.62
C GLU A 192 2.05 4.26 -2.25
N TRP A 193 2.82 5.11 -1.57
CA TRP A 193 3.31 4.83 -0.21
C TRP A 193 2.17 4.53 0.77
N PHE A 194 1.05 5.25 0.66
CA PHE A 194 -0.11 4.99 1.50
C PHE A 194 -0.70 3.61 1.26
N ILE A 195 -0.89 3.20 0.00
CA ILE A 195 -1.42 1.88 -0.33
C ILE A 195 -0.45 0.77 0.08
N GLU A 196 0.85 0.94 -0.12
CA GLU A 196 1.84 -0.09 0.22
C GLU A 196 2.07 -0.22 1.72
N THR A 197 2.14 0.91 2.43
CA THR A 197 2.62 0.95 3.82
C THR A 197 1.68 1.74 4.74
N GLY A 198 1.30 2.96 4.34
CA GLY A 198 0.60 3.90 5.21
C GLY A 198 -0.74 3.37 5.76
N GLN A 199 -1.53 2.66 4.97
CA GLN A 199 -2.80 2.08 5.39
C GLN A 199 -2.65 1.07 6.53
N HIS A 200 -1.56 0.30 6.54
CA HIS A 200 -1.32 -0.74 7.55
C HIS A 200 -0.93 -0.12 8.89
N ILE A 201 -0.07 0.89 8.84
CA ILE A 201 0.30 1.69 10.00
C ILE A 201 -0.93 2.37 10.61
N ALA A 202 -1.77 2.96 9.75
CA ALA A 202 -2.97 3.65 10.20
C ALA A 202 -3.99 2.70 10.84
N ARG A 203 -4.22 1.51 10.25
CA ARG A 203 -5.08 0.48 10.86
C ARG A 203 -4.57 -0.01 12.22
N ALA A 204 -3.25 -0.17 12.37
CA ALA A 204 -2.66 -0.55 13.65
C ALA A 204 -2.94 0.50 14.73
N ARG A 205 -2.88 1.79 14.39
CA ARG A 205 -3.23 2.87 15.32
C ARG A 205 -4.71 2.92 15.66
N ASP A 206 -5.59 2.68 14.69
CA ASP A 206 -7.03 2.58 14.94
C ASP A 206 -7.33 1.43 15.92
N GLN A 207 -6.67 0.28 15.75
CA GLN A 207 -6.82 -0.86 16.67
C GLN A 207 -6.27 -0.57 18.08
N GLU A 208 -5.11 0.08 18.17
CA GLU A 208 -4.53 0.49 19.44
C GLU A 208 -5.46 1.46 20.19
N SER A 209 -6.01 2.44 19.48
CA SER A 209 -6.94 3.42 20.04
C SER A 209 -8.20 2.73 20.57
N ALA A 210 -8.79 1.81 19.81
CA ALA A 210 -9.94 1.04 20.25
C ALA A 210 -9.64 0.20 21.51
N THR A 211 -8.46 -0.41 21.59
CA THR A 211 -8.04 -1.20 22.77
C THR A 211 -7.87 -0.32 24.00
N ILE A 212 -7.30 0.89 23.82
CA ILE A 212 -7.15 1.87 24.90
C ILE A 212 -8.52 2.33 25.40
N GLU A 213 -9.46 2.63 24.49
CA GLU A 213 -10.83 3.01 24.85
C GLU A 213 -11.55 1.92 25.66
N GLU A 214 -11.38 0.65 25.29
CA GLU A 214 -11.90 -0.48 26.06
C GLU A 214 -11.30 -0.55 27.48
N LEU A 215 -9.98 -0.38 27.60
CA LEU A 215 -9.31 -0.38 28.90
C LEU A 215 -9.76 0.80 29.78
N VAL A 216 -9.92 1.99 29.20
CA VAL A 216 -10.45 3.16 29.90
C VAL A 216 -11.86 2.87 30.41
N ALA A 217 -12.74 2.31 29.59
CA ALA A 217 -14.10 1.96 30.01
C ALA A 217 -14.12 0.92 31.14
N VAL A 218 -13.18 -0.03 31.16
CA VAL A 218 -13.01 -0.97 32.28
C VAL A 218 -12.60 -0.23 33.55
N VAL A 219 -11.59 0.64 33.46
CA VAL A 219 -11.10 1.41 34.61
C VAL A 219 -12.18 2.31 35.20
N GLU A 220 -12.95 3.01 34.37
CA GLU A 220 -14.06 3.86 34.81
C GLU A 220 -15.13 3.06 35.54
N ARG A 221 -15.52 1.90 34.99
CA ARG A 221 -16.54 1.02 35.59
C ARG A 221 -16.07 0.46 36.94
N GLU A 222 -14.85 -0.08 37.01
CA GLU A 222 -14.34 -0.63 38.26
C GLU A 222 -14.08 0.49 39.30
N GLY A 223 -13.67 1.69 38.86
CA GLY A 223 -13.56 2.87 39.72
C GLY A 223 -14.89 3.28 40.35
N ALA A 224 -15.97 3.35 39.55
CA ALA A 224 -17.30 3.64 40.06
C ALA A 224 -17.79 2.58 41.06
N ARG A 225 -17.45 1.30 40.82
CA ARG A 225 -17.74 0.21 41.76
C ARG A 225 -16.96 0.37 43.06
N ALA A 226 -15.66 0.66 43.00
CA ALA A 226 -14.82 0.88 44.17
C ALA A 226 -15.33 2.05 45.03
N GLU A 227 -15.75 3.15 44.38
CA GLU A 227 -16.37 4.29 45.05
C GLU A 227 -17.68 3.89 45.76
N SER A 228 -18.56 3.15 45.07
CA SER A 228 -19.82 2.68 45.65
C SER A 228 -19.61 1.79 46.87
N GLU A 229 -18.69 0.82 46.80
CA GLU A 229 -18.36 -0.07 47.92
C GLU A 229 -17.72 0.70 49.09
N THR A 230 -16.89 1.70 48.79
CA THR A 230 -16.30 2.58 49.81
C THR A 230 -17.37 3.37 50.55
N ASN A 231 -18.34 3.94 49.83
CA ASN A 231 -19.46 4.66 50.42
C ASN A 231 -20.31 3.75 51.33
N LEU A 232 -20.58 2.51 50.90
CA LEU A 232 -21.27 1.50 51.71
C LEU A 232 -20.49 1.14 52.98
N ALA A 233 -19.15 1.02 52.88
CA ALA A 233 -18.29 0.75 54.02
C ALA A 233 -18.31 1.91 55.04
N VAL A 234 -18.25 3.16 54.58
CA VAL A 234 -18.37 4.35 55.43
C VAL A 234 -19.70 4.38 56.16
N GLU A 235 -20.82 4.16 55.46
CA GLU A 235 -22.15 4.13 56.08
C GLU A 235 -22.30 2.98 57.08
N ALA A 236 -21.79 1.79 56.77
CA ALA A 236 -21.78 0.65 57.68
C ALA A 236 -20.93 0.92 58.93
N GLY A 237 -19.79 1.59 58.79
CA GLY A 237 -18.94 2.04 59.89
C GLY A 237 -19.68 3.01 60.82
N ALA A 238 -20.31 4.05 60.29
CA ALA A 238 -21.10 5.00 61.06
C ALA A 238 -22.26 4.34 61.84
N ARG A 239 -22.92 3.36 61.22
CA ARG A 239 -23.95 2.54 61.89
C ARG A 239 -23.37 1.69 63.02
N ALA A 240 -22.20 1.09 62.82
CA ALA A 240 -21.51 0.31 63.84
C ALA A 240 -21.10 1.18 65.05
N GLU A 241 -20.56 2.38 64.81
CA GLU A 241 -20.22 3.35 65.87
C GLU A 241 -21.46 3.75 66.67
N THR A 242 -22.56 4.08 65.99
CA THR A 242 -23.82 4.44 66.63
C THR A 242 -24.37 3.27 67.47
N ALA A 243 -24.34 2.05 66.94
CA ALA A 243 -24.80 0.85 67.65
C ALA A 243 -23.93 0.55 68.87
N ALA A 244 -22.61 0.70 68.76
CA ALA A 244 -21.68 0.54 69.89
C ALA A 244 -21.94 1.57 70.99
N GLN A 245 -22.18 2.83 70.63
CA GLN A 245 -22.53 3.89 71.59
C GLN A 245 -23.86 3.59 72.29
N LYS A 246 -24.89 3.14 71.56
CA LYS A 246 -26.18 2.73 72.16
C LYS A 246 -26.04 1.50 73.04
N ALA A 247 -25.18 0.53 72.68
CA ALA A 247 -24.90 -0.62 73.52
C ALA A 247 -24.20 -0.22 74.82
N LYS A 248 -23.26 0.74 74.76
CA LYS A 248 -22.60 1.32 75.95
C LYS A 248 -23.63 2.00 76.86
N GLU A 249 -24.46 2.88 76.32
CA GLU A 249 -25.55 3.55 77.08
C GLU A 249 -26.50 2.54 77.73
N ALA A 250 -26.87 1.48 77.00
CA ALA A 250 -27.74 0.41 77.51
C ALA A 250 -27.08 -0.39 78.64
N ALA A 251 -25.77 -0.65 78.55
CA ALA A 251 -25.00 -1.33 79.58
C ALA A 251 -24.87 -0.48 80.85
N GLU A 252 -24.54 0.81 80.72
CA GLU A 252 -24.47 1.76 81.84
C GLU A 252 -25.82 1.89 82.56
N LYS A 253 -26.91 1.99 81.80
CA LYS A 253 -28.27 2.02 82.34
C LYS A 253 -28.62 0.71 83.05
N ALA A 254 -28.32 -0.44 82.44
CA ALA A 254 -28.59 -1.74 83.04
C ALA A 254 -27.81 -1.95 84.34
N ALA A 255 -26.55 -1.50 84.42
CA ALA A 255 -25.76 -1.52 85.64
C ALA A 255 -26.39 -0.67 86.75
N SER A 256 -26.87 0.53 86.39
CA SER A 256 -27.56 1.44 87.30
C SER A 256 -28.87 0.85 87.84
N GLU A 257 -29.69 0.27 86.96
CA GLU A 257 -30.96 -0.37 87.33
C GLU A 257 -30.75 -1.62 88.20
N ALA A 258 -29.74 -2.44 87.89
CA ALA A 258 -29.39 -3.60 88.69
C ALA A 258 -28.90 -3.20 90.10
N ALA A 259 -28.14 -2.10 90.22
CA ALA A 259 -27.72 -1.56 91.51
C ALA A 259 -28.92 -1.06 92.34
N ALA A 260 -29.90 -0.41 91.71
CA ALA A 260 -31.12 0.06 92.38
C ALA A 260 -32.07 -1.09 92.77
N ALA A 261 -32.06 -2.19 92.02
CA ALA A 261 -32.93 -3.35 92.19
C ALA A 261 -32.26 -4.51 92.95
N GLN A 262 -31.28 -4.25 93.83
CA GLN A 262 -30.46 -5.25 94.53
C GLN A 262 -31.19 -6.47 95.14
N LYS A 263 -32.49 -6.34 95.47
CA LYS A 263 -33.32 -7.41 96.05
C LYS A 263 -34.35 -8.01 95.08
N ASP A 264 -34.41 -7.54 93.83
CA ASP A 264 -35.31 -8.00 92.77
C ASP A 264 -34.49 -8.58 91.60
N VAL A 265 -34.34 -9.90 91.64
CA VAL A 265 -33.58 -10.68 90.66
C VAL A 265 -34.23 -10.62 89.27
N GLN A 266 -35.57 -10.57 89.19
CA GLN A 266 -36.30 -10.54 87.92
C GLN A 266 -36.01 -9.23 87.18
N LYS A 267 -36.07 -8.11 87.90
CA LYS A 267 -35.84 -6.78 87.33
C LYS A 267 -34.39 -6.57 86.89
N SER A 268 -33.44 -7.05 87.68
CA SER A 268 -32.01 -7.03 87.34
C SER A 268 -31.70 -7.91 86.12
N ALA A 269 -32.30 -9.11 86.03
CA ALA A 269 -32.15 -9.99 84.89
C ALA A 269 -32.72 -9.40 83.60
N ALA A 270 -33.86 -8.68 83.67
CA ALA A 270 -34.44 -7.99 82.52
C ALA A 270 -33.53 -6.88 81.98
N ALA A 271 -32.93 -6.07 82.87
CA ALA A 271 -31.97 -5.03 82.50
C ALA A 271 -30.72 -5.62 81.81
N ALA A 272 -30.16 -6.71 82.36
CA ALA A 272 -29.03 -7.41 81.78
C ALA A 272 -29.34 -7.97 80.38
N ARG A 273 -30.54 -8.56 80.17
CA ARG A 273 -30.97 -9.05 78.85
C ARG A 273 -31.05 -7.92 77.82
N LYS A 274 -31.53 -6.74 78.21
CA LYS A 274 -31.59 -5.57 77.32
C LYS A 274 -30.20 -5.09 76.90
N ALA A 275 -29.26 -5.00 77.84
CA ALA A 275 -27.87 -4.67 77.54
C ALA A 275 -27.21 -5.73 76.64
N SER A 276 -27.43 -7.02 76.92
CA SER A 276 -26.93 -8.12 76.08
C SER A 276 -27.49 -8.07 74.66
N GLY A 277 -28.78 -7.78 74.49
CA GLY A 277 -29.41 -7.59 73.18
C GLY A 277 -28.78 -6.43 72.41
N ALA A 278 -28.57 -5.28 73.06
CA ALA A 278 -27.91 -4.13 72.45
C ALA A 278 -26.45 -4.44 72.05
N ALA A 279 -25.71 -5.15 72.90
CA ALA A 279 -24.35 -5.60 72.58
C ALA A 279 -24.31 -6.55 71.37
N LYS A 280 -25.30 -7.45 71.25
CA LYS A 280 -25.42 -8.34 70.08
C LYS A 280 -25.67 -7.54 68.79
N SER A 281 -26.60 -6.58 68.83
CA SER A 281 -26.86 -5.70 67.69
C SER A 281 -25.62 -4.88 67.29
N ALA A 282 -24.85 -4.38 68.25
CA ALA A 282 -23.59 -3.69 67.98
C ALA A 282 -22.55 -4.63 67.33
N ALA A 283 -22.44 -5.86 67.81
CA ALA A 283 -21.54 -6.86 67.21
C ALA A 283 -21.95 -7.23 65.77
N ASP A 284 -23.26 -7.33 65.48
CA ASP A 284 -23.75 -7.58 64.13
C ASP A 284 -23.49 -6.39 63.19
N ALA A 285 -23.69 -5.15 63.67
CA ALA A 285 -23.33 -3.94 62.92
C ALA A 285 -21.82 -3.86 62.62
N ALA A 286 -20.97 -4.21 63.60
CA ALA A 286 -19.53 -4.27 63.41
C ALA A 286 -19.12 -5.32 62.37
N ARG A 287 -19.76 -6.51 62.36
CA ARG A 287 -19.51 -7.53 61.32
C ARG A 287 -19.90 -7.04 59.93
N ASN A 288 -21.03 -6.33 59.80
CA ASN A 288 -21.43 -5.73 58.52
C ASN A 288 -20.43 -4.67 58.05
N ALA A 289 -19.93 -3.82 58.94
CA ALA A 289 -18.89 -2.84 58.62
C ALA A 289 -17.58 -3.49 58.15
N ILE A 290 -17.15 -4.57 58.79
CA ILE A 290 -15.96 -5.34 58.37
C ILE A 290 -16.17 -5.95 56.98
N ASN A 291 -17.33 -6.55 56.73
CA ASN A 291 -17.64 -7.14 55.42
C ASN A 291 -17.65 -6.08 54.30
N ALA A 292 -18.29 -4.93 54.55
CA ALA A 292 -18.32 -3.82 53.61
C ALA A 292 -16.91 -3.24 53.38
N SER A 293 -16.09 -3.12 54.43
CA SER A 293 -14.70 -2.69 54.31
C SER A 293 -13.87 -3.67 53.48
N ASN A 294 -14.05 -4.98 53.67
CA ASN A 294 -13.38 -5.99 52.85
C ASN A 294 -13.82 -5.92 51.37
N ALA A 295 -15.10 -5.70 51.11
CA ALA A 295 -15.62 -5.51 49.75
C ALA A 295 -15.01 -4.27 49.08
N ALA A 296 -14.93 -3.14 49.79
CA ALA A 296 -14.28 -1.92 49.31
C ALA A 296 -12.78 -2.12 49.01
N VAL A 297 -12.06 -2.82 49.90
CA VAL A 297 -10.64 -3.16 49.69
C VAL A 297 -10.47 -4.08 48.47
N GLN A 298 -11.36 -5.04 48.26
CA GLN A 298 -11.31 -5.91 47.08
C GLN A 298 -11.62 -5.17 45.78
N ALA A 299 -12.59 -4.26 45.78
CA ALA A 299 -12.95 -3.47 44.61
C ALA A 299 -11.88 -2.44 44.20
N SER A 300 -10.98 -2.06 45.12
CA SER A 300 -9.94 -1.05 44.88
C SER A 300 -8.58 -1.63 44.44
N ARG A 301 -8.48 -2.95 44.21
CA ARG A 301 -7.26 -3.63 43.76
C ARG A 301 -7.29 -3.88 42.28
#